data_AF-A0A7V4PPR9-F1
#
_entry.id   AF-A0A7V4PPR9-F1
#
_cell.length_a   1.000
_cell.length_b   1.000
_cell.length_c   1.000
_cell.angle_alpha   90.00
_cell.angle_beta   90.00
_cell.angle_gamma   90.00
#
_symmetry.space_group_name_H-M   'P 1'
#
loop_
_entity.id
_entity.type
_entity.pdbx_description
1 polymer ?
#
loop_
_entity_poly.entity_id
_entity_poly.type
_entity_poly.pdbx_seq_one_letter_code
_entity_poly.pdbx_strand_id
1 'polypeptide(L)' 'FGAKGFAEGVVTAMEPAIANAVYAAVGVRIKELPITPEKVLQALQASESKNFSAA' A
#
# COMPACT_ATOMS: atom_id res chain seq x y z
N PHE A 1 -27.34 12.41 25.09
CA PHE A 1 -27.41 11.48 23.94
C PHE A 1 -26.01 11.30 23.37
N GLY A 2 -25.39 10.12 23.51
CA GLY A 2 -24.00 9.83 23.16
C GLY A 2 -23.77 9.36 21.72
N ALA A 3 -24.41 10.00 20.75
CA ALA A 3 -24.23 9.65 19.34
C ALA A 3 -22.83 10.05 18.84
N LYS A 4 -22.22 9.21 18.00
CA LYS A 4 -20.94 9.47 17.32
C LYS A 4 -21.09 9.19 15.84
N GLY A 5 -20.37 9.95 15.00
CA GLY A 5 -20.28 9.69 13.56
C GLY A 5 -19.56 8.36 13.28
N PHE A 6 -19.98 7.65 12.25
CA PHE A 6 -19.45 6.32 11.88
C PHE A 6 -18.93 6.25 10.45
N ALA A 7 -19.67 6.81 9.49
CA ALA A 7 -19.47 6.55 8.06
C ALA A 7 -18.06 6.92 7.56
N GLU A 8 -17.55 8.10 7.90
CA GLU A 8 -16.26 8.58 7.40
C GLU A 8 -15.10 7.71 7.88
N GLY A 9 -15.09 7.33 9.16
CA GLY A 9 -13.99 6.54 9.74
C GLY A 9 -13.84 5.16 9.12
N VAL A 10 -14.95 4.53 8.68
CA VAL A 10 -14.91 3.23 8.00
C VAL A 10 -14.29 3.36 6.61
N VAL A 11 -14.66 4.40 5.86
CA VAL A 11 -14.13 4.63 4.51
C VAL A 11 -12.63 4.90 4.61
N THR A 12 -12.21 5.85 5.45
CA THR A 12 -10.79 6.25 5.63
C THR A 12 -9.89 5.12 6.15
N ALA A 13 -10.45 4.12 6.82
CA ALA A 13 -9.68 2.97 7.30
C ALA A 13 -9.39 1.94 6.18
N MET A 14 -10.19 1.94 5.10
CA MET A 14 -10.10 0.93 4.04
C MET A 14 -8.84 1.11 3.18
N GLU A 15 -8.52 2.34 2.76
CA GLU A 15 -7.37 2.61 1.90
C GLU A 15 -6.03 2.19 2.53
N PRO A 16 -5.69 2.57 3.79
CA PRO A 16 -4.45 2.13 4.42
C PRO A 16 -4.44 0.64 4.74
N ALA A 17 -5.60 0.01 5.00
CA ALA A 17 -5.68 -1.44 5.23
C ALA A 17 -5.28 -2.22 3.97
N ILE A 18 -5.81 -1.84 2.80
CA ILE A 18 -5.44 -2.45 1.52
C ILE A 18 -3.96 -2.19 1.20
N ALA A 19 -3.47 -0.95 1.38
CA ALA A 19 -2.06 -0.62 1.13
C ALA A 19 -1.09 -1.43 2.02
N ASN A 20 -1.47 -1.68 3.28
CA ASN A 20 -0.69 -2.51 4.19
C ASN A 20 -0.74 -4.00 3.81
N ALA A 21 -1.89 -4.50 3.36
CA ALA A 21 -2.01 -5.88 2.87
C ALA A 21 -1.12 -6.13 1.65
N VAL A 22 -1.08 -5.19 0.70
CA VAL A 22 -0.17 -5.25 -0.46
C VAL A 22 1.28 -5.29 0.02
N TYR A 23 1.68 -4.38 0.92
CA TYR A 23 3.04 -4.37 1.47
C TYR A 23 3.40 -5.70 2.15
N ALA A 24 2.48 -6.26 2.95
CA ALA A 24 2.70 -7.55 3.61
C ALA A 24 2.84 -8.72 2.63
N ALA A 25 2.14 -8.66 1.48
CA ALA A 25 2.17 -9.72 0.47
C ALA A 25 3.44 -9.71 -0.40
N VAL A 26 3.92 -8.51 -0.78
CA VAL A 26 5.00 -8.38 -1.80
C VAL A 26 6.27 -7.70 -1.28
N GLY A 27 6.29 -7.20 -0.05
CA GLY A 27 7.46 -6.57 0.57
C GLY A 27 7.81 -5.17 0.05
N VAL A 28 7.12 -4.68 -0.99
CA VAL A 28 7.33 -3.33 -1.55
C VAL A 28 6.23 -2.35 -1.14
N ARG A 29 6.62 -1.11 -0.84
CA ARG A 29 5.70 -0.05 -0.39
C ARG A 29 5.38 0.91 -1.53
N ILE A 30 4.11 0.98 -1.91
CA ILE A 30 3.59 1.94 -2.89
C ILE A 30 2.99 3.13 -2.12
N LYS A 31 3.47 4.34 -2.42
CA LYS A 31 3.06 5.59 -1.75
C LYS A 31 2.18 6.49 -2.60
N GLU A 32 1.80 6.01 -3.78
CA GLU A 32 1.00 6.75 -4.75
C GLU A 32 -0.28 5.98 -5.05
N LEU A 33 -1.42 6.62 -4.83
CA LEU A 33 -2.72 6.07 -5.17
C LEU A 33 -3.13 6.49 -6.60
N PRO A 34 -3.94 5.69 -7.31
CA PRO A 34 -4.36 4.33 -6.95
C PRO A 34 -3.19 3.33 -7.04
N ILE A 35 -3.26 2.23 -6.27
CA ILE A 35 -2.32 1.10 -6.36
C ILE A 35 -2.68 0.29 -7.61
N THR A 36 -1.99 0.55 -8.73
CA THR A 36 -2.20 -0.17 -9.98
C THR A 36 -1.20 -1.32 -10.15
N PRO A 37 -1.52 -2.35 -10.96
CA PRO A 37 -0.59 -3.44 -11.25
C PRO A 37 0.76 -2.97 -11.80
N GLU A 38 0.78 -1.92 -12.63
CA GLU A 38 2.00 -1.36 -13.22
C GLU A 38 2.91 -0.77 -12.14
N LYS A 39 2.33 -0.03 -11.17
CA LYS A 39 3.08 0.52 -10.04
C LYS A 39 3.63 -0.59 -9.13
N VAL A 40 2.88 -1.67 -8.95
CA VAL A 40 3.37 -2.85 -8.22
C VAL A 40 4.55 -3.49 -8.95
N LEU A 41 4.43 -3.72 -10.26
CA LEU A 41 5.48 -4.33 -11.08
C LEU A 41 6.75 -3.48 -11.08
N GLN A 42 6.63 -2.16 -11.27
CA GLN A 42 7.77 -1.24 -11.22
C GLN A 42 8.45 -1.24 -9.85
N ALA A 43 7.68 -1.26 -8.77
CA ALA A 43 8.23 -1.29 -7.41
C ALA A 43 9.01 -2.58 -7.12
N LEU A 44 8.54 -3.72 -7.62
CA LEU A 44 9.23 -5.01 -7.52
C LEU A 44 10.57 -4.99 -8.28
N GLN A 45 10.57 -4.56 -9.54
CA GLN A 45 11.77 -4.45 -10.37
C GLN A 45 12.83 -3.50 -9.76
N ALA A 46 12.38 -2.36 -9.23
CA ALA A 46 13.26 -1.42 -8.55
C ALA A 46 13.85 -2.01 -7.26
N SER A 47 13.10 -2.84 -6.54
CA SER A 47 13.58 -3.54 -5.35
C SER A 47 14.63 -4.59 -5.69
N GLU A 48 14.41 -5.40 -6.72
CA GLU A 48 15.39 -6.40 -7.19
C GLU A 48 16.69 -5.74 -7.65
N SER A 49 16.60 -4.64 -8.40
CA SER A 49 17.77 -3.90 -8.88
C SER A 49 18.62 -3.34 -7.73
N LYS A 50 17.98 -2.88 -6.64
CA LYS A 50 18.69 -2.41 -5.44
C LYS A 50 19.41 -3.55 -4.70
N ASN A 51 18.80 -4.73 -4.65
CA ASN A 51 19.44 -5.90 -4.04
C ASN A 51 20.70 -6.33 -4.81
N PHE A 52 20.67 -6.24 -6.14
CA PHE A 52 21.81 -6.61 -6.98
C PHE A 52 22.97 -5.61 -6.91
N SER A 53 22.69 -4.32 -6.70
CA SER A 53 23.73 -3.29 -6.52
C SER A 53 24.35 -3.28 -5.12
N ALA A 54 23.73 -3.95 -4.15
CA ALA A 54 24.17 -3.98 -2.75
C ALA A 54 24.94 -5.26 -2.38
N ALA A 55 25.10 -6.20 -3.33
CA ALA A 55 25.89 -7.43 -3.22
C ALA A 55 27.22 -7.28 -3.96
#